data_AF-A0A7V6G2U7-F1
#
_entry.id   AF-A0A7V6G2U7-F1
#
_cell.length_a   1.000
_cell.length_b   1.000
_cell.length_c   1.000
_cell.angle_alpha   90.00
_cell.angle_beta   90.00
_cell.angle_gamma   90.00
#
_symmetry.space_group_name_H-M   'P 1'
#
loop_
_entity.id
_entity.type
_entity.pdbx_description
1 polymer ?
#
loop_
_entity_poly.entity_id
_entity_poly.type
_entity_poly.pdbx_seq_one_letter_code
_entity_poly.pdbx_strand_id
1 'polypeptide(L)'
;MGLEMEVIIAYGFGLILLYIVGYGLYKVFSKPLKWIGILLFNGLIGGVILLVINLLGKLIDFSIAINPMTALIVGLLGIPGIILIILVRGIL
;
A
#
# COMPACT_ATOMS: atom_id res chain seq x y z
N MET A 1 -34.35 -38.94 20.15
CA MET A 1 -34.91 -37.60 19.91
C MET A 1 -34.14 -36.45 20.59
N GLY A 2 -33.35 -36.65 21.67
CA GLY A 2 -32.57 -35.55 22.29
C GLY A 2 -31.32 -35.11 21.52
N LEU A 3 -30.58 -36.07 20.94
CA LEU A 3 -29.30 -35.80 20.24
C LEU A 3 -29.46 -34.95 18.97
N GLU A 4 -30.60 -35.04 18.27
CA GLU A 4 -30.81 -34.29 17.03
C GLU A 4 -30.88 -32.77 17.30
N MET A 5 -31.52 -32.37 18.39
CA MET A 5 -31.66 -30.97 18.75
C MET A 5 -30.36 -30.38 19.30
N GLU A 6 -29.63 -31.15 20.11
CA GLU A 6 -28.30 -30.78 20.62
C GLU A 6 -27.29 -30.55 19.49
N VAL A 7 -27.28 -31.45 18.50
CA VAL A 7 -26.41 -31.33 17.32
C VAL A 7 -26.73 -30.08 16.51
N ILE A 8 -28.01 -29.81 16.26
CA ILE A 8 -28.44 -28.60 15.54
C ILE A 8 -27.99 -27.32 16.28
N ILE A 9 -28.14 -27.28 17.61
CA ILE A 9 -27.71 -26.13 18.42
C ILE A 9 -26.18 -25.97 18.39
N ALA A 10 -25.42 -27.06 18.49
CA ALA A 10 -23.97 -27.03 18.43
C ALA A 10 -23.46 -26.51 17.07
N TYR A 11 -24.05 -26.96 15.96
CA TYR A 11 -23.74 -26.45 14.63
C TYR A 11 -24.11 -24.96 14.48
N GLY A 12 -25.29 -24.55 14.96
CA GLY A 12 -25.71 -23.16 14.95
C GLY A 12 -24.73 -22.25 15.70
N PHE A 13 -24.31 -22.67 16.89
CA PHE A 13 -23.32 -21.95 17.68
C PHE A 13 -21.95 -21.88 16.98
N GLY A 14 -21.50 -22.99 16.40
CA GLY A 14 -20.26 -23.06 15.63
C GLY A 14 -20.25 -22.12 14.43
N LEU A 15 -21.35 -22.04 13.69
CA LEU A 15 -21.50 -21.12 12.55
C LEU A 15 -21.48 -19.65 12.99
N ILE A 16 -22.13 -19.32 14.10
CA ILE A 16 -22.11 -17.96 14.67
C ILE A 16 -20.67 -17.58 15.06
N LEU A 17 -19.94 -18.48 15.73
CA LEU A 17 -18.54 -18.26 16.09
C LEU A 17 -17.67 -18.07 14.85
N LEU A 18 -17.84 -18.92 13.83
CA LEU A 18 -17.12 -18.82 12.57
C LEU A 18 -17.37 -17.47 11.88
N TYR A 19 -18.62 -17.01 11.88
CA TYR A 19 -18.99 -15.72 11.30
C TYR A 19 -18.34 -14.55 12.05
N ILE A 20 -18.36 -14.56 13.40
CA ILE A 20 -17.74 -13.51 14.20
C ILE A 20 -16.23 -13.44 13.97
N VAL A 21 -15.55 -14.58 14.00
CA VAL A 21 -14.09 -14.66 13.78
C VAL A 21 -13.75 -14.27 12.35
N GLY A 22 -14.45 -14.82 11.35
CA GLY A 22 -14.22 -14.54 9.94
C GLY A 22 -14.45 -13.06 9.60
N TYR A 23 -15.55 -12.48 10.09
CA TYR A 23 -15.84 -11.06 9.90
C TYR A 23 -14.84 -10.14 10.62
N GLY A 24 -14.42 -10.52 11.84
CA GLY A 24 -13.38 -9.82 12.59
C GLY A 24 -12.06 -9.76 11.81
N LEU A 25 -11.60 -10.92 11.32
CA LEU A 25 -10.38 -11.02 10.50
C LEU A 25 -10.52 -10.21 9.21
N TYR A 26 -11.63 -10.36 8.48
CA TYR A 26 -11.89 -9.59 7.27
C TYR A 26 -11.76 -8.09 7.52
N LYS A 27 -12.33 -7.57 8.61
CA LYS A 27 -12.29 -6.14 8.94
C LYS A 27 -10.88 -5.64 9.27
N VAL A 28 -10.08 -6.46 9.96
CA VAL A 28 -8.69 -6.14 10.31
C VAL A 28 -7.81 -6.13 9.06
N PHE A 29 -7.93 -7.14 8.19
CA PHE A 29 -7.09 -7.28 6.99
C PHE A 29 -7.52 -6.41 5.81
N SER A 30 -8.79 -6.01 5.73
CA SER A 30 -9.29 -5.17 4.62
C SER A 30 -8.67 -3.77 4.59
N LYS A 31 -8.35 -3.19 5.74
CA LYS A 31 -7.74 -1.85 5.83
C LYS A 31 -6.31 -1.80 5.28
N PRO A 32 -5.34 -2.62 5.74
CA PRO A 32 -3.96 -2.57 5.24
C PRO A 32 -3.88 -2.90 3.75
N LEU A 33 -4.73 -3.80 3.24
CA LEU A 33 -4.74 -4.15 1.83
C LEU A 33 -5.06 -2.95 0.92
N LYS A 34 -5.98 -2.07 1.34
CA LYS A 34 -6.29 -0.82 0.62
C LYS A 34 -5.10 0.14 0.61
N TRP A 35 -4.39 0.27 1.73
CA TRP A 35 -3.21 1.13 1.84
C TRP A 35 -2.08 0.64 0.92
N ILE A 36 -1.86 -0.66 0.84
CA ILE A 36 -0.87 -1.25 -0.09
C ILE A 36 -1.22 -0.88 -1.54
N GLY A 37 -2.49 -0.98 -1.94
CA GLY A 37 -2.92 -0.58 -3.28
C GLY A 37 -2.66 0.89 -3.59
N ILE A 38 -2.94 1.78 -2.64
CA ILE A 38 -2.69 3.22 -2.77
C ILE A 38 -1.17 3.50 -2.87
N LEU A 39 -0.37 2.85 -2.03
CA LEU A 39 1.10 2.99 -2.06
C LEU A 39 1.67 2.50 -3.38
N LEU A 40 1.22 1.36 -3.90
CA LEU A 40 1.67 0.84 -5.19
C LEU A 40 1.31 1.80 -6.33
N PHE A 41 0.08 2.32 -6.35
CA PHE A 41 -0.36 3.25 -7.39
C PHE A 41 0.43 4.57 -7.35
N ASN A 42 0.57 5.17 -6.17
CA ASN A 42 1.35 6.40 -6.01
C ASN A 42 2.84 6.15 -6.29
N GLY A 43 3.41 5.02 -5.85
CA GLY A 43 4.79 4.64 -6.15
C GLY A 43 5.04 4.46 -7.65
N LEU A 44 4.10 3.86 -8.39
CA LEU A 44 4.19 3.76 -9.85
C LEU A 44 4.19 5.16 -10.50
N ILE A 45 3.27 6.04 -10.09
CA ILE A 45 3.21 7.42 -10.61
C ILE A 45 4.52 8.17 -10.31
N GLY A 46 5.00 8.11 -9.07
CA GLY A 46 6.24 8.77 -8.69
C GLY A 46 7.47 8.18 -9.40
N GLY A 47 7.48 6.87 -9.66
CA GLY A 47 8.51 6.22 -10.47
C GLY A 47 8.50 6.71 -11.92
N VAL A 48 7.33 6.87 -12.53
CA VAL A 48 7.18 7.45 -13.87
C VAL A 48 7.66 8.90 -13.89
N ILE A 49 7.30 9.71 -12.89
CA ILE A 49 7.76 11.09 -12.77
C ILE A 49 9.29 11.15 -12.66
N LEU A 50 9.89 10.31 -11.80
CA LEU A 50 11.35 10.24 -11.66
C LEU A 50 12.06 9.79 -12.94
N LEU A 51 11.46 8.86 -13.71
CA LEU A 51 11.97 8.47 -15.02
C LEU A 51 12.01 9.68 -15.96
N VAL A 52 10.92 10.44 -16.05
CA VAL A 52 10.85 11.64 -16.90
C VAL A 52 11.88 12.68 -16.45
N ILE A 53 12.01 12.92 -15.14
CA ILE A 53 13.01 13.86 -14.59
C ILE A 53 14.42 13.40 -14.95
N ASN A 54 14.74 12.11 -14.84
CA ASN A 54 16.07 11.59 -15.19
C ASN A 54 16.36 11.68 -16.68
N LEU A 55 15.36 11.49 -17.53
CA LEU A 55 15.52 11.64 -18.97
C LEU A 55 15.85 13.08 -19.36
N LEU A 56 15.15 14.05 -18.77
CA LEU A 56 15.40 15.48 -18.98
C LEU A 56 16.71 15.92 -18.32
N GLY A 57 16.97 15.44 -17.10
CA GLY A 57 18.15 15.75 -16.31
C GLY A 57 19.45 15.21 -16.92
N LYS A 58 19.39 14.16 -17.74
CA LYS A 58 20.55 13.64 -18.45
C LYS A 58 21.21 14.68 -19.37
N LEU A 59 20.47 15.69 -19.83
CA LEU A 59 21.01 16.80 -20.64
C LEU A 59 21.95 17.72 -19.85
N ILE A 60 21.88 17.69 -18.53
CA ILE A 60 22.65 18.51 -17.59
C ILE A 60 23.43 17.65 -16.58
N ASP A 61 23.74 16.39 -16.92
CA ASP A 61 24.39 15.39 -16.05
C ASP A 61 23.70 15.17 -14.69
N PHE A 62 22.38 15.39 -14.67
CA PHE A 62 21.55 15.25 -13.49
C PHE A 62 20.77 13.91 -13.53
N SER A 63 21.03 13.03 -12.56
CA SER A 63 20.26 11.79 -12.36
C SER A 63 19.92 11.55 -10.88
N ILE A 64 18.67 11.20 -10.61
CA ILE A 64 18.17 10.82 -9.29
C ILE A 64 18.06 9.29 -9.23
N ALA A 65 18.40 8.68 -8.10
CA ALA A 65 18.18 7.26 -7.89
C ALA A 65 16.67 6.91 -7.93
N ILE A 66 16.29 6.01 -8.83
CA ILE A 66 14.91 5.49 -8.92
C ILE A 66 14.82 4.23 -8.07
N ASN A 67 14.22 4.35 -6.89
CA ASN A 67 13.95 3.22 -6.00
C ASN A 67 12.53 3.35 -5.41
N PRO A 68 11.97 2.29 -4.81
CA PRO A 68 10.62 2.36 -4.26
C PRO A 68 10.42 3.49 -3.24
N MET A 69 11.46 3.83 -2.46
CA MET A 69 11.38 4.92 -1.48
C MET A 69 11.27 6.29 -2.17
N THR A 70 12.15 6.60 -3.12
CA THR A 70 12.13 7.87 -3.86
C THR A 70 10.88 7.99 -4.72
N ALA A 71 10.44 6.89 -5.34
CA ALA A 71 9.21 6.82 -6.11
C ALA A 71 7.97 7.04 -5.22
N LEU A 72 7.93 6.48 -4.02
CA LEU A 72 6.84 6.73 -3.07
C LEU A 72 6.86 8.18 -2.55
N ILE A 73 8.03 8.74 -2.23
CA ILE A 73 8.14 10.12 -1.76
C ILE A 73 7.62 11.09 -2.83
N VAL A 74 8.05 10.93 -4.08
CA VAL A 74 7.59 11.76 -5.22
C VAL A 74 6.13 11.48 -5.55
N GLY A 75 5.69 10.22 -5.47
CA GLY A 75 4.32 9.81 -5.77
C GLY A 75 3.29 10.27 -4.73
N LEU A 76 3.67 10.28 -3.46
CA LEU A 76 2.80 10.69 -2.35
C LEU A 76 2.81 12.20 -2.13
N LEU A 77 3.98 12.84 -2.22
CA LEU A 77 4.11 14.28 -1.98
C LEU A 77 3.94 15.11 -3.27
N GLY A 78 4.19 14.53 -4.46
CA GLY A 78 4.15 15.25 -5.72
C GLY A 78 5.31 16.24 -5.86
N ILE A 79 5.00 17.49 -6.23
CA ILE A 79 5.99 18.57 -6.41
C ILE A 79 6.89 18.77 -5.18
N PRO A 80 6.39 18.88 -3.94
CA PRO A 80 7.26 19.00 -2.77
C PRO A 80 8.18 17.79 -2.59
N GLY A 81 7.76 16.59 -3.00
CA GLY A 81 8.62 15.39 -3.00
C GLY A 81 9.78 15.49 -3.98
N ILE A 82 9.54 16.04 -5.17
CA ILE A 82 10.59 16.29 -6.16
C ILE A 82 11.62 17.27 -5.60
N ILE A 83 11.16 18.40 -5.03
CA ILE A 83 12.03 19.41 -4.42
C ILE A 83 12.88 18.78 -3.31
N LEU A 84 12.26 17.97 -2.45
CA LEU A 84 12.95 17.32 -1.34
C LEU A 84 14.09 16.43 -1.83
N ILE A 85 13.87 15.63 -2.87
CA ILE A 85 14.90 14.75 -3.41
C ILE A 85 16.02 15.55 -4.10
N ILE A 86 15.68 16.61 -4.82
CA ILE A 86 16.68 17.51 -5.42
C ILE A 86 17.56 18.14 -4.33
N LEU A 87 16.96 18.61 -3.24
CA LEU A 87 17.69 19.18 -2.10
C LEU A 87 18.59 18.15 -1.43
N VAL A 88 18.09 16.94 -1.17
CA VAL A 88 18.88 15.86 -0.57
C VAL A 88 20.07 15.48 -1.46
N ARG A 89 19.86 15.43 -2.78
CA ARG A 89 20.95 15.21 -3.74
C ARG A 89 21.92 16.39 -3.85
N GLY A 90 21.48 17.62 -3.64
CA GLY A 90 22.37 18.79 -3.64
C GLY A 90 23.29 18.87 -2.42
N ILE A 91 22.92 18.19 -1.32
CA ILE A 91 23.70 18.15 -0.07
C ILE A 91 24.70 16.97 -0.04
N LEU A 92 24.41 15.89 -0.76
CA LEU A 92 25.22 14.66 -0.84
C LEU A 92 26.08 14.61 -2.10
#